data_AF-A0A951B666-F1
#
_entry.id   AF-A0A951B666-F1
#
_cell.length_a   1.000
_cell.length_b   1.000
_cell.length_c   1.000
_cell.angle_alpha   90.00
_cell.angle_beta   90.00
_cell.angle_gamma   90.00
#
_symmetry.space_group_name_H-M   'P 1'
#
loop_
_entity.id
_entity.type
_entity.pdbx_description
1 polymer ?
#
loop_
_entity_poly.entity_id
_entity_poly.type
_entity_poly.pdbx_seq_one_letter_code
_entity_poly.pdbx_strand_id
1 'polypeptide(L)'
;MTTFSPREIVSELDRFIVGQKNAKRAVAIALRNRWRRLRLEGPMREEVLPKNILMIGPTGCGKTEISRRLAKLANAPFLKVEATKFTEVGYVGRDVDQILRDLVEIGIALVKEGKRKGLRAKAELAAEERLLDALVGKTASPATRDTFRRRLRAGELDDKDIEIELTQSGASFPMFELPNMPGASVGAVSIGDIFGKGFGNRTKTRRTTVKDAVEPLVTEEGDKLIDQDQIVQEAIAQVENNGIVFIDEIDKICAREGRIGADVSREGVQRDLLPLLEGTTVTTKHGSVKTDHVLFIASGAFHVSKPSDLLPELQGRLPIRVELSPLDLFFFDTATTE
;
A
#
# COMPACT_ATOMS: atom_id res chain seq x y z
N MET A 1 -0.68 15.68 5.23
CA MET A 1 -1.20 14.94 6.40
C MET A 1 -2.42 15.65 6.95
N THR A 2 -3.46 14.90 7.30
CA THR A 2 -4.69 15.46 7.85
C THR A 2 -4.46 16.10 9.22
N THR A 3 -4.97 17.31 9.43
CA THR A 3 -4.80 18.13 10.64
C THR A 3 -5.69 17.71 11.81
N PHE A 4 -6.36 16.57 11.71
CA PHE A 4 -7.33 16.10 12.69
C PHE A 4 -6.76 16.07 14.12
N SER A 5 -7.56 16.58 15.05
CA SER A 5 -7.42 16.38 16.47
C SER A 5 -7.71 14.92 16.84
N PRO A 6 -7.24 14.43 18.01
CA PRO A 6 -7.58 13.09 18.47
C PRO A 6 -9.09 12.83 18.55
N ARG A 7 -9.91 13.84 18.88
CA ARG A 7 -11.36 13.71 18.94
C ARG A 7 -11.98 13.52 17.56
N GLU A 8 -11.52 14.26 16.56
CA GLU A 8 -11.97 14.10 15.18
C GLU A 8 -11.56 12.74 14.60
N ILE A 9 -10.34 12.27 14.91
CA ILE A 9 -9.90 10.92 14.51
C ILE A 9 -10.83 9.85 15.11
N VAL A 10 -11.14 9.95 16.42
CA VAL A 10 -12.05 9.00 17.07
C VAL A 10 -13.43 9.06 16.44
N SER A 11 -13.96 10.26 16.19
CA SER A 11 -15.26 10.45 15.55
C SER A 11 -15.33 9.85 14.15
N GLU A 12 -14.26 9.95 13.35
CA GLU A 12 -14.23 9.34 12.02
C GLU A 12 -14.10 7.81 12.11
N LEU A 13 -13.40 7.28 13.12
CA LEU A 13 -13.36 5.85 13.39
C LEU A 13 -14.71 5.31 13.92
N ASP A 14 -15.49 6.12 14.64
CA ASP A 14 -16.82 5.76 15.14
C ASP A 14 -17.81 5.45 14.01
N ARG A 15 -17.60 6.00 12.81
CA ARG A 15 -18.44 5.73 11.62
C ARG A 15 -18.26 4.34 11.02
N PHE A 16 -17.20 3.62 11.39
CA PHE A 16 -16.87 2.32 10.78
C PHE A 16 -16.65 1.22 11.81
N ILE A 17 -16.33 1.59 13.04
CA ILE A 17 -16.03 0.64 14.12
C ILE A 17 -17.01 0.96 15.23
N VAL A 18 -17.77 -0.02 15.70
CA VAL A 18 -18.65 0.19 16.85
C VAL A 18 -17.90 -0.09 18.15
N GLY A 19 -18.11 0.72 19.18
CA GLY A 19 -17.46 0.55 20.49
C GLY A 19 -15.93 0.81 20.47
N GLN A 20 -15.16 -0.01 21.19
CA GLN A 20 -13.67 0.01 21.21
C GLN A 20 -13.03 1.39 21.47
N LYS A 21 -13.64 2.19 22.36
CA LYS A 21 -13.23 3.59 22.62
C LYS A 21 -11.76 3.74 23.01
N ASN A 22 -11.25 2.82 23.84
CA ASN A 22 -9.86 2.85 24.28
C ASN A 22 -8.89 2.62 23.11
N ALA A 23 -9.20 1.66 22.24
CA ALA A 23 -8.38 1.34 21.06
C ALA A 23 -8.36 2.51 20.07
N LYS A 24 -9.53 3.11 19.79
CA LYS A 24 -9.65 4.31 18.95
C LYS A 24 -8.85 5.48 19.51
N ARG A 25 -8.92 5.72 20.83
CA ARG A 25 -8.16 6.79 21.49
C ARG A 25 -6.65 6.55 21.40
N ALA A 26 -6.20 5.32 21.60
CA ALA A 26 -4.79 4.96 21.49
C ALA A 26 -4.23 5.24 20.09
N VAL A 27 -4.92 4.78 19.03
CA VAL A 27 -4.49 5.02 17.65
C VAL A 27 -4.58 6.49 17.26
N ALA A 28 -5.59 7.22 17.76
CA ALA A 28 -5.73 8.65 17.53
C ALA A 28 -4.59 9.46 18.14
N ILE A 29 -4.14 9.08 19.34
CA ILE A 29 -2.96 9.69 19.99
C ILE A 29 -1.69 9.38 19.20
N ALA A 30 -1.51 8.13 18.74
CA ALA A 30 -0.34 7.75 17.94
C ALA A 30 -0.26 8.56 16.63
N LEU A 31 -1.38 8.68 15.90
CA LEU A 31 -1.44 9.49 14.68
C LEU A 31 -1.23 10.99 14.97
N ARG A 32 -1.78 11.51 16.06
CA ARG A 32 -1.57 12.91 16.45
C ARG A 32 -0.12 13.20 16.83
N ASN A 33 0.54 12.27 17.53
CA ASN A 33 1.96 12.41 17.89
C ASN A 33 2.84 12.42 16.63
N ARG A 34 2.50 11.62 15.61
CA ARG A 34 3.17 11.68 14.31
C ARG A 34 3.04 13.07 13.66
N TRP A 35 1.84 13.65 13.65
CA TRP A 35 1.66 15.02 13.15
C TRP A 35 2.44 16.05 13.97
N ARG A 36 2.50 15.90 15.30
CA ARG A 36 3.33 16.76 16.17
C ARG A 36 4.81 16.64 15.83
N ARG A 37 5.33 15.41 15.62
CA ARG A 37 6.73 15.14 15.23
C ARG A 37 7.12 15.90 13.97
N LEU A 38 6.27 15.88 12.94
CA LEU A 38 6.54 16.56 11.66
C LEU A 38 6.65 18.09 11.79
N ARG A 39 6.18 18.68 12.90
CA ARG A 39 6.28 20.10 13.21
C ARG A 39 7.44 20.45 14.14
N LEU A 40 8.19 19.47 14.61
CA LEU A 40 9.43 19.70 15.34
C LEU A 40 10.53 20.07 14.35
N GLU A 41 11.45 20.92 14.81
CA GLU A 41 12.61 21.38 14.04
C GLU A 41 13.90 20.76 14.58
N GLY A 42 14.89 20.64 13.72
CA GLY A 42 16.23 20.18 14.09
C GLY A 42 16.26 18.74 14.64
N PRO A 43 17.24 18.41 15.50
CA PRO A 43 17.50 17.04 15.95
C PRO A 43 16.34 16.43 16.75
N MET A 44 15.53 17.27 17.40
CA MET A 44 14.39 16.81 18.21
C MET A 44 13.35 16.05 17.37
N ARG A 45 13.24 16.34 16.06
CA ARG A 45 12.32 15.62 15.17
C ARG A 45 12.71 14.15 15.00
N GLU A 46 14.01 13.87 14.93
CA GLU A 46 14.56 12.53 14.72
C GLU A 46 14.53 11.71 16.02
N GLU A 47 14.76 12.35 17.17
CA GLU A 47 14.74 11.69 18.49
C GLU A 47 13.34 11.22 18.93
N VAL A 48 12.27 11.82 18.38
CA VAL A 48 10.89 11.45 18.75
C VAL A 48 10.42 10.25 17.94
N LEU A 49 10.62 9.07 18.54
CA LEU A 49 10.19 7.78 17.98
C LEU A 49 8.67 7.54 18.05
N PRO A 50 8.11 6.77 17.11
CA PRO A 50 6.71 6.36 17.15
C PRO A 50 6.43 5.51 18.38
N LYS A 51 5.24 5.70 18.96
CA LYS A 51 4.76 4.87 20.08
C LYS A 51 3.97 3.70 19.51
N ASN A 52 4.65 2.59 19.27
CA ASN A 52 4.02 1.38 18.74
C ASN A 52 2.97 0.83 19.72
N ILE A 53 2.02 0.08 19.17
CA ILE A 53 0.80 -0.32 19.86
C ILE A 53 0.69 -1.84 19.90
N LEU A 54 0.33 -2.40 21.05
CA LEU A 54 -0.11 -3.78 21.20
C LEU A 54 -1.63 -3.81 21.47
N MET A 55 -2.40 -4.33 20.52
CA MET A 55 -3.82 -4.58 20.63
C MET A 55 -4.09 -6.00 21.15
N ILE A 56 -4.84 -6.11 22.24
CA ILE A 56 -5.18 -7.38 22.89
C ILE A 56 -6.68 -7.56 22.81
N GLY A 57 -7.16 -8.71 22.35
CA GLY A 57 -8.59 -9.01 22.37
C GLY A 57 -8.98 -10.18 21.47
N PRO A 58 -10.22 -10.68 21.56
CA PRO A 58 -10.67 -11.84 20.79
C PRO A 58 -10.69 -11.57 19.28
N THR A 59 -10.80 -12.60 18.45
CA THR A 59 -11.05 -12.43 17.02
C THR A 59 -12.38 -11.70 16.78
N GLY A 60 -12.49 -10.96 15.67
CA GLY A 60 -13.72 -10.26 15.31
C GLY A 60 -14.01 -8.95 16.06
N CYS A 61 -13.24 -8.54 17.08
CA CYS A 61 -13.49 -7.29 17.82
C CYS A 61 -13.05 -5.99 17.10
N GLY A 62 -12.54 -6.06 15.86
CA GLY A 62 -12.21 -4.88 15.05
C GLY A 62 -10.75 -4.41 15.09
N LYS A 63 -9.79 -5.17 15.65
CA LYS A 63 -8.35 -4.82 15.71
C LYS A 63 -7.77 -4.38 14.35
N THR A 64 -7.96 -5.23 13.33
CA THR A 64 -7.47 -4.97 11.97
C THR A 64 -8.21 -3.79 11.33
N GLU A 65 -9.52 -3.66 11.58
CA GLU A 65 -10.34 -2.61 10.97
C GLU A 65 -9.98 -1.22 11.52
N ILE A 66 -9.74 -1.10 12.83
CA ILE A 66 -9.23 0.14 13.44
C ILE A 66 -7.92 0.57 12.77
N SER A 67 -6.98 -0.35 12.59
CA SER A 67 -5.67 -0.07 12.00
C SER A 67 -5.77 0.29 10.51
N ARG A 68 -6.61 -0.44 9.76
CA ARG A 68 -6.87 -0.17 8.33
C ARG A 68 -7.53 1.19 8.13
N ARG A 69 -8.53 1.54 8.94
CA ARG A 69 -9.23 2.83 8.87
C ARG A 69 -8.31 3.98 9.28
N LEU A 70 -7.48 3.79 10.30
CA LEU A 70 -6.45 4.76 10.68
C LEU A 70 -5.51 5.07 9.52
N ALA A 71 -5.04 4.05 8.80
CA ALA A 71 -4.16 4.24 7.66
C ALA A 71 -4.83 4.97 6.50
N LYS A 72 -6.09 4.61 6.18
CA LYS A 72 -6.89 5.33 5.17
C LYS A 72 -7.07 6.80 5.55
N LEU A 73 -7.40 7.09 6.81
CA LEU A 73 -7.55 8.45 7.34
C LEU A 73 -6.25 9.25 7.19
N ALA A 74 -5.11 8.63 7.50
CA ALA A 74 -3.81 9.25 7.43
C ALA A 74 -3.26 9.37 5.98
N ASN A 75 -3.93 8.75 5.00
CA ASN A 75 -3.40 8.49 3.66
C ASN A 75 -1.99 7.87 3.73
N ALA A 76 -1.86 6.82 4.53
CA ALA A 76 -0.60 6.16 4.85
C ALA A 76 -0.50 4.78 4.16
N PRO A 77 0.70 4.37 3.70
CA PRO A 77 0.96 3.00 3.31
C PRO A 77 0.67 2.05 4.47
N PHE A 78 -0.08 0.98 4.21
CA PHE A 78 -0.52 0.02 5.22
C PHE A 78 -0.32 -1.41 4.77
N LEU A 79 0.41 -2.19 5.57
CA LEU A 79 0.62 -3.61 5.34
C LEU A 79 0.12 -4.43 6.54
N LYS A 80 -0.69 -5.45 6.27
CA LYS A 80 -1.02 -6.51 7.24
C LYS A 80 -0.13 -7.71 6.98
N VAL A 81 0.54 -8.20 8.02
CA VAL A 81 1.27 -9.47 8.02
C VAL A 81 0.85 -10.32 9.22
N GLU A 82 1.01 -11.64 9.11
CA GLU A 82 0.78 -12.59 10.21
C GLU A 82 2.14 -13.02 10.75
N ALA A 83 2.33 -12.97 12.07
CA ALA A 83 3.60 -13.29 12.71
C ALA A 83 4.05 -14.75 12.48
N THR A 84 3.10 -15.67 12.34
CA THR A 84 3.34 -17.10 12.11
C THR A 84 4.01 -17.39 10.77
N LYS A 85 3.88 -16.50 9.77
CA LYS A 85 4.51 -16.65 8.45
C LYS A 85 6.04 -16.69 8.49
N PHE A 86 6.64 -16.19 9.56
CA PHE A 86 8.10 -16.19 9.75
C PHE A 86 8.61 -17.40 10.56
N THR A 87 7.71 -18.22 11.12
CA THR A 87 8.08 -19.41 11.94
C THR A 87 8.22 -20.70 11.13
N GLU A 88 7.77 -20.73 9.88
CA GLU A 88 7.75 -21.97 9.10
C GLU A 88 9.10 -22.21 8.42
N VAL A 89 9.71 -23.36 8.74
CA VAL A 89 10.98 -23.90 8.19
C VAL A 89 10.97 -24.02 6.64
N GLY A 90 9.82 -23.84 6.00
CA GLY A 90 9.60 -23.98 4.56
C GLY A 90 9.70 -22.70 3.72
N TYR A 91 9.93 -21.52 4.30
CA TYR A 91 10.11 -20.30 3.50
C TYR A 91 11.59 -19.93 3.36
N VAL A 92 12.32 -20.71 2.56
CA VAL A 92 13.66 -20.35 2.08
C VAL A 92 13.54 -18.99 1.35
N GLY A 93 13.91 -17.90 2.03
CA GLY A 93 14.04 -16.57 1.41
C GLY A 93 13.01 -15.49 1.78
N ARG A 94 12.13 -15.65 2.78
CA ARG A 94 11.37 -14.51 3.35
C ARG A 94 11.86 -14.12 4.73
N ASP A 95 12.89 -13.29 4.69
CA ASP A 95 13.35 -12.45 5.78
C ASP A 95 12.24 -11.49 6.24
N VAL A 96 12.22 -11.13 7.53
CA VAL A 96 11.31 -10.11 8.10
C VAL A 96 11.42 -8.77 7.38
N ASP A 97 12.57 -8.48 6.76
CA ASP A 97 12.78 -7.34 5.88
C ASP A 97 11.76 -7.27 4.72
N GLN A 98 11.17 -8.40 4.32
CA GLN A 98 10.12 -8.43 3.31
C GLN A 98 8.90 -7.57 3.70
N ILE A 99 8.63 -7.42 4.99
CA ILE A 99 7.58 -6.51 5.50
C ILE A 99 7.78 -5.10 4.95
N LEU A 100 9.02 -4.59 4.98
CA LEU A 100 9.31 -3.23 4.51
C LEU A 100 9.34 -3.15 3.00
N ARG A 101 9.87 -4.18 2.32
CA ARG A 101 9.86 -4.25 0.84
C ARG A 101 8.41 -4.21 0.30
N ASP A 102 7.50 -4.97 0.90
CA ASP A 102 6.08 -4.98 0.52
C ASP A 102 5.40 -3.65 0.85
N LEU A 103 5.73 -3.03 1.99
CA LEU A 103 5.20 -1.72 2.36
C LEU A 103 5.62 -0.62 1.36
N VAL A 104 6.82 -0.70 0.79
CA VAL A 104 7.31 0.22 -0.25
C VAL A 104 6.52 0.07 -1.54
N GLU A 105 6.21 -1.14 -1.98
CA GLU A 105 5.35 -1.35 -3.16
C GLU A 105 3.96 -0.72 -2.96
N ILE A 106 3.39 -0.87 -1.77
CA ILE A 106 2.12 -0.23 -1.40
C ILE A 106 2.26 1.30 -1.40
N GLY A 107 3.39 1.82 -0.91
CA GLY A 107 3.69 3.25 -0.94
C GLY A 107 3.79 3.81 -2.36
N ILE A 108 4.45 3.09 -3.28
CA ILE A 108 4.56 3.46 -4.69
C ILE A 108 3.18 3.51 -5.34
N ALA A 109 2.36 2.48 -5.12
CA ALA A 109 0.99 2.46 -5.63
C ALA A 109 0.16 3.65 -5.11
N LEU A 110 0.27 3.96 -3.82
CA LEU A 110 -0.44 5.07 -3.19
C LEU A 110 -0.02 6.44 -3.75
N VAL A 111 1.29 6.68 -3.89
CA VAL A 111 1.83 7.92 -4.48
C VAL A 111 1.42 8.05 -5.94
N LYS A 112 1.52 6.96 -6.71
CA LYS A 112 1.13 6.93 -8.12
C LYS A 112 -0.36 7.26 -8.29
N GLU A 113 -1.24 6.70 -7.47
CA GLU A 113 -2.67 7.02 -7.49
C GLU A 113 -2.91 8.51 -7.19
N GLY A 114 -2.24 9.07 -6.18
CA GLY A 114 -2.31 10.49 -5.84
C GLY A 114 -1.86 11.40 -6.98
N LYS A 115 -0.73 11.10 -7.62
CA LYS A 115 -0.20 11.85 -8.77
C LYS A 115 -1.13 11.77 -9.98
N ARG A 116 -1.67 10.59 -10.29
CA ARG A 116 -2.66 10.42 -11.37
C ARG A 116 -3.88 11.31 -11.16
N LYS A 117 -4.42 11.39 -9.94
CA LYS A 117 -5.54 12.30 -9.61
C LYS A 117 -5.16 13.76 -9.83
N GLY A 118 -3.97 14.17 -9.40
CA GLY A 118 -3.49 15.55 -9.56
C GLY A 118 -3.19 15.95 -11.02
N LEU A 119 -2.85 14.99 -11.87
CA LEU A 119 -2.52 15.21 -13.28
C LEU A 119 -3.69 14.95 -14.24
N ARG A 120 -4.85 14.48 -13.73
CA ARG A 120 -5.99 14.07 -14.55
C ARG A 120 -6.44 15.15 -15.54
N ALA A 121 -6.55 16.40 -15.12
CA ALA A 121 -6.96 17.49 -16.01
C ALA A 121 -5.98 17.72 -17.18
N LYS A 122 -4.67 17.58 -16.94
CA LYS A 122 -3.65 17.68 -18.01
C LYS A 122 -3.72 16.47 -18.94
N ALA A 123 -3.95 15.28 -18.38
CA ALA A 123 -4.12 14.06 -19.14
C ALA A 123 -5.39 14.09 -20.03
N GLU A 124 -6.49 14.64 -19.51
CA GLU A 124 -7.73 14.87 -20.26
C GLU A 124 -7.52 15.80 -21.45
N LEU A 125 -6.78 16.90 -21.27
CA LEU A 125 -6.44 17.80 -22.38
C LEU A 125 -5.56 17.11 -23.44
N ALA A 126 -4.56 16.32 -23.03
CA ALA A 126 -3.70 15.60 -23.95
C ALA A 126 -4.47 14.48 -24.70
N ALA A 127 -5.36 13.76 -24.00
CA ALA A 127 -6.24 12.76 -24.59
C ALA A 127 -7.23 13.38 -25.58
N GLU A 128 -7.79 14.55 -25.26
CA GLU A 128 -8.65 15.34 -26.15
C GLU A 128 -7.90 15.68 -27.46
N GLU A 129 -6.65 16.15 -27.37
CA GLU A 129 -5.87 16.44 -28.58
C GLU A 129 -5.59 15.20 -29.44
N ARG A 130 -5.34 14.02 -28.84
CA ARG A 130 -5.20 12.77 -29.59
C ARG A 130 -6.50 12.31 -30.25
N LEU A 131 -7.64 12.51 -29.60
CA LEU A 131 -8.95 12.24 -30.18
C LEU A 131 -9.24 13.17 -31.36
N LEU A 132 -8.91 14.46 -31.23
CA LEU A 132 -9.04 15.41 -32.32
C LEU A 132 -8.14 15.03 -33.51
N ASP A 133 -6.90 14.61 -33.27
CA ASP A 133 -6.00 14.13 -34.32
C ASP A 133 -6.58 12.92 -35.08
N ALA A 134 -7.24 11.99 -34.37
CA ALA A 134 -7.90 10.84 -34.99
C ALA A 134 -9.16 11.21 -35.78
N LEU A 135 -9.89 12.24 -35.35
CA LEU A 135 -11.16 12.67 -35.95
C LEU A 135 -10.99 13.58 -37.17
N VAL A 136 -10.05 14.53 -37.13
CA VAL A 136 -9.86 15.54 -38.18
C VAL A 136 -8.51 15.47 -38.87
N GLY A 137 -7.58 14.66 -38.36
CA GLY A 137 -6.20 14.58 -38.84
C GLY A 137 -5.28 15.63 -38.21
N LYS A 138 -3.98 15.31 -38.16
CA LYS A 138 -2.94 16.17 -37.56
C LYS A 138 -2.77 17.52 -38.26
N THR A 139 -3.13 17.61 -39.54
CA THR A 139 -2.95 18.81 -40.38
C THR A 139 -4.21 19.68 -40.49
N ALA A 140 -5.27 19.38 -39.72
CA ALA A 140 -6.50 20.14 -39.73
C ALA A 140 -6.27 21.61 -39.31
N SER A 141 -7.02 22.53 -39.92
CA SER A 141 -6.95 23.95 -39.57
C SER A 141 -7.37 24.21 -38.12
N PRO A 142 -6.85 25.25 -37.45
CA PRO A 142 -7.25 25.59 -36.09
C PRO A 142 -8.76 25.77 -35.92
N ALA A 143 -9.43 26.42 -36.90
CA ALA A 143 -10.87 26.62 -36.88
C ALA A 143 -11.67 25.30 -36.95
N THR A 144 -11.20 24.34 -37.76
CA THR A 144 -11.78 22.99 -37.82
C THR A 144 -11.60 22.26 -36.48
N ARG A 145 -10.40 22.31 -35.90
CA ARG A 145 -10.10 21.69 -34.59
C ARG A 145 -10.97 22.27 -33.49
N ASP A 146 -11.14 23.59 -33.42
CA ASP A 146 -11.96 24.24 -32.40
C ASP A 146 -13.44 23.86 -32.51
N THR A 147 -13.95 23.72 -33.74
CA THR A 147 -15.33 23.29 -33.98
C THR A 147 -15.53 21.85 -33.50
N PHE A 148 -14.62 20.94 -33.86
CA PHE A 148 -14.69 19.54 -33.43
C PHE A 148 -14.48 19.38 -31.92
N ARG A 149 -13.62 20.20 -31.31
CA ARG A 149 -13.43 20.22 -29.84
C ARG A 149 -14.73 20.56 -29.12
N ARG A 150 -15.49 21.55 -29.59
CA ARG A 150 -16.80 21.90 -29.02
C ARG A 150 -17.78 20.73 -29.13
N ARG A 151 -17.83 20.08 -30.28
CA ARG A 151 -18.72 18.92 -30.53
C ARG A 151 -18.33 17.70 -29.69
N LEU A 152 -17.04 17.45 -29.53
CA LEU A 152 -16.49 16.39 -28.67
C LEU A 152 -16.90 16.61 -27.21
N ARG A 153 -16.72 17.84 -26.69
CA ARG A 153 -17.14 18.19 -25.32
C ARG A 153 -18.66 18.17 -25.13
N ALA A 154 -19.42 18.39 -26.19
CA ALA A 154 -20.88 18.29 -26.18
C ALA A 154 -21.40 16.83 -26.28
N GLY A 155 -20.52 15.84 -26.43
CA GLY A 155 -20.89 14.43 -26.56
C GLY A 155 -21.48 14.05 -27.93
N GLU A 156 -21.42 14.95 -28.91
CA GLU A 156 -22.02 14.72 -30.24
C GLU A 156 -21.24 13.71 -31.10
N LEU A 157 -20.04 13.33 -30.66
CA LEU A 157 -19.12 12.48 -31.41
C LEU A 157 -18.89 11.11 -30.76
N ASP A 158 -19.58 10.82 -29.66
CA ASP A 158 -19.37 9.62 -28.83
C ASP A 158 -19.41 8.32 -29.61
N ASP A 159 -20.38 8.18 -30.52
CA ASP A 159 -20.61 6.96 -31.32
C ASP A 159 -19.75 6.89 -32.59
N LYS A 160 -18.88 7.88 -32.85
CA LYS A 160 -18.02 7.83 -34.04
C LYS A 160 -16.91 6.82 -33.86
N ASP A 161 -16.71 6.00 -34.90
CA ASP A 161 -15.55 5.14 -35.03
C ASP A 161 -14.28 5.96 -35.25
N ILE A 162 -13.24 5.63 -34.51
CA ILE A 162 -11.89 6.15 -34.67
C ILE A 162 -10.87 5.02 -34.63
N GLU A 163 -9.72 5.27 -35.23
CA GLU A 163 -8.55 4.40 -35.11
C GLU A 163 -7.51 5.11 -34.26
N ILE A 164 -7.15 4.51 -33.14
CA ILE A 164 -6.17 5.06 -32.21
C ILE A 164 -5.12 4.02 -31.85
N GLU A 165 -3.89 4.49 -31.70
CA GLU A 165 -2.79 3.69 -31.18
C GLU A 165 -2.88 3.67 -29.66
N LEU A 166 -3.22 2.51 -29.10
CA LEU A 166 -3.21 2.30 -27.64
C LEU A 166 -2.04 1.40 -27.26
N THR A 167 -1.45 1.71 -26.11
CA THR A 167 -0.38 0.91 -25.52
C THR A 167 -0.94 -0.41 -24.99
N GLN A 168 -0.38 -1.54 -25.42
CA GLN A 168 -0.83 -2.85 -24.95
C GLN A 168 -0.13 -3.20 -23.63
N SER A 169 -0.84 -3.11 -22.50
CA SER A 169 -0.35 -3.61 -21.22
C SER A 169 -0.48 -5.14 -21.20
N GLY A 170 0.65 -5.85 -21.27
CA GLY A 170 0.69 -7.30 -21.19
C GLY A 170 0.81 -7.98 -22.55
N ALA A 171 2.04 -8.01 -23.08
CA ALA A 171 2.44 -9.15 -23.89
C ALA A 171 2.94 -10.23 -22.92
N SER A 172 2.05 -11.14 -22.51
CA SER A 172 2.48 -12.49 -22.20
C SER A 172 3.19 -12.97 -23.46
N PHE A 173 4.51 -13.08 -23.44
CA PHE A 173 5.21 -13.67 -24.57
C PHE A 173 4.58 -15.05 -24.81
N PRO A 174 4.14 -15.38 -26.04
CA PRO A 174 3.86 -16.76 -26.37
C PRO A 174 5.12 -17.54 -26.04
N MET A 175 5.03 -18.50 -25.12
CA MET A 175 6.10 -19.47 -24.88
C MET A 175 6.47 -20.05 -26.23
N PHE A 176 7.67 -19.73 -26.71
CA PHE A 176 8.19 -20.32 -27.94
C PHE A 176 8.57 -21.75 -27.58
N GLU A 177 7.65 -22.70 -27.79
CA GLU A 177 7.95 -24.12 -27.69
C GLU A 177 8.97 -24.45 -28.79
N LEU A 178 10.26 -24.50 -28.44
CA LEU A 178 11.27 -25.09 -29.31
C LEU A 178 11.02 -26.61 -29.35
N PRO A 179 10.65 -27.18 -30.50
CA PRO A 179 10.42 -28.61 -30.61
C PRO A 179 11.76 -29.31 -30.79
N ASN A 180 12.47 -29.63 -29.68
CA ASN A 180 13.45 -30.74 -29.54
C ASN A 180 14.40 -30.69 -28.31
N MET A 181 14.07 -30.03 -27.19
CA MET A 181 14.93 -30.09 -25.99
C MET A 181 14.23 -30.79 -24.82
N PRO A 182 14.52 -32.08 -24.55
CA PRO A 182 14.08 -32.74 -23.34
C PRO A 182 14.93 -32.23 -22.16
N GLY A 183 14.31 -31.53 -21.21
CA GLY A 183 14.90 -31.24 -19.89
C GLY A 183 15.07 -29.77 -19.49
N ALA A 184 14.69 -28.79 -20.31
CA ALA A 184 14.81 -27.37 -19.95
C ALA A 184 13.49 -26.80 -19.38
N SER A 185 13.06 -27.27 -18.21
CA SER A 185 11.82 -26.80 -17.55
C SER A 185 12.04 -26.09 -16.22
N VAL A 186 13.24 -25.56 -15.93
CA VAL A 186 13.49 -24.76 -14.72
C VAL A 186 14.44 -23.62 -15.04
N GLY A 187 13.92 -22.41 -15.25
CA GLY A 187 14.74 -21.20 -15.41
C GLY A 187 14.14 -20.04 -16.22
N ALA A 188 12.94 -20.20 -16.79
CA ALA A 188 12.35 -19.22 -17.72
C ALA A 188 11.62 -18.02 -17.05
N VAL A 189 12.00 -17.61 -15.84
CA VAL A 189 11.28 -16.53 -15.10
C VAL A 189 12.02 -15.19 -15.06
N SER A 190 13.23 -15.04 -15.63
CA SER A 190 13.97 -13.76 -15.52
C SER A 190 14.47 -13.12 -16.82
N ILE A 191 14.22 -13.73 -17.98
CA ILE A 191 14.56 -13.10 -19.28
C ILE A 191 13.45 -12.17 -19.79
N GLY A 192 12.19 -12.43 -19.43
CA GLY A 192 11.04 -11.60 -19.86
C GLY A 192 11.10 -10.15 -19.36
N ASP A 193 11.46 -9.95 -18.09
CA ASP A 193 11.52 -8.61 -17.47
C ASP A 193 12.72 -7.77 -17.96
N ILE A 194 13.81 -8.42 -18.39
CA ILE A 194 15.00 -7.75 -18.94
C ILE A 194 14.78 -7.40 -20.43
N PHE A 195 14.10 -8.26 -21.20
CA PHE A 195 13.78 -7.98 -22.61
C PHE A 195 12.60 -7.02 -22.80
N GLY A 196 11.69 -6.90 -21.82
CA GLY A 196 10.55 -5.98 -21.86
C GLY A 196 10.91 -4.50 -21.66
N LYS A 197 12.06 -4.19 -21.04
CA LYS A 197 12.50 -2.80 -20.80
C LYS A 197 13.26 -2.17 -21.98
N GLY A 198 13.75 -2.97 -22.94
CA GLY A 198 14.51 -2.49 -24.10
C GLY A 198 13.69 -2.33 -25.39
N PHE A 199 12.56 -3.02 -25.50
CA PHE A 199 11.60 -2.85 -26.59
C PHE A 199 10.50 -1.92 -26.10
N GLY A 200 10.48 -0.68 -26.58
CA GLY A 200 9.46 0.30 -26.22
C GLY A 200 8.06 -0.30 -26.31
N ASN A 201 7.19 0.12 -25.38
CA ASN A 201 5.78 -0.23 -25.32
C ASN A 201 5.18 -0.36 -26.74
N ARG A 202 4.87 -1.59 -27.17
CA ARG A 202 4.25 -1.84 -28.47
C ARG A 202 2.85 -1.21 -28.47
N THR A 203 2.69 -0.15 -29.24
CA THR A 203 1.38 0.42 -29.54
C THR A 203 0.74 -0.42 -30.64
N LYS A 204 -0.57 -0.69 -30.50
CA LYS A 204 -1.35 -1.36 -31.55
C LYS A 204 -2.49 -0.43 -31.94
N THR A 205 -2.63 -0.20 -33.24
CA THR A 205 -3.79 0.50 -33.79
C THR A 205 -5.04 -0.34 -33.51
N ARG A 206 -5.99 0.25 -32.80
CA ARG A 206 -7.28 -0.36 -32.50
C ARG A 206 -8.38 0.56 -32.99
N ARG A 207 -9.35 -0.02 -33.70
CA ARG A 207 -10.61 0.65 -34.04
C ARG A 207 -11.56 0.55 -32.84
N THR A 208 -12.11 1.69 -32.43
CA THR A 208 -13.00 1.81 -31.27
C THR A 208 -13.88 3.06 -31.42
N THR A 209 -14.90 3.23 -30.58
CA THR A 209 -15.67 4.48 -30.53
C THR A 209 -14.90 5.58 -29.80
N VAL A 210 -15.23 6.84 -30.06
CA VAL A 210 -14.71 7.98 -29.30
C VAL A 210 -14.98 7.80 -27.81
N LYS A 211 -16.20 7.42 -27.44
CA LYS A 211 -16.61 7.22 -26.04
C LYS A 211 -15.73 6.19 -25.32
N ASP A 212 -15.50 5.04 -25.94
CA ASP A 212 -14.71 3.96 -25.34
C ASP A 212 -13.21 4.27 -25.31
N ALA A 213 -12.76 5.22 -26.12
CA ALA A 213 -11.36 5.64 -26.20
C ALA A 213 -10.93 6.65 -25.11
N VAL A 214 -11.86 7.42 -24.55
CA VAL A 214 -11.53 8.54 -23.63
C VAL A 214 -10.74 8.05 -22.41
N GLU A 215 -11.29 7.14 -21.60
CA GLU A 215 -10.63 6.70 -20.36
C GLU A 215 -9.27 5.99 -20.58
N PRO A 216 -9.13 5.08 -21.56
CA PRO A 216 -7.82 4.51 -21.90
C PRO A 216 -6.78 5.56 -22.30
N LEU A 217 -7.17 6.56 -23.11
CA LEU A 217 -6.27 7.63 -23.52
C LEU A 217 -5.89 8.53 -22.35
N VAL A 218 -6.84 8.91 -21.49
CA VAL A 218 -6.56 9.69 -20.28
C VAL A 218 -5.59 8.96 -19.37
N THR A 219 -5.76 7.63 -19.22
CA THR A 219 -4.84 6.82 -18.41
C THR A 219 -3.44 6.78 -19.02
N GLU A 220 -3.33 6.57 -20.34
CA GLU A 220 -2.05 6.50 -21.05
C GLU A 220 -1.31 7.84 -21.02
N GLU A 221 -1.99 8.94 -21.35
CA GLU A 221 -1.40 10.28 -21.30
C GLU A 221 -1.04 10.68 -19.87
N GLY A 222 -1.86 10.28 -18.89
CA GLY A 222 -1.55 10.46 -17.48
C GLY A 222 -0.25 9.76 -17.07
N ASP A 223 -0.03 8.52 -17.52
CA ASP A 223 1.17 7.76 -17.19
C ASP A 223 2.44 8.33 -17.84
N LYS A 224 2.34 8.97 -19.01
CA LYS A 224 3.46 9.67 -19.65
C LYS A 224 3.90 10.92 -18.89
N LEU A 225 2.99 11.57 -18.17
CA LEU A 225 3.27 12.77 -17.39
C LEU A 225 3.93 12.47 -16.03
N ILE A 226 4.12 11.19 -15.70
CA ILE A 226 4.61 10.74 -14.41
C ILE A 226 6.11 10.41 -14.47
N ASP A 227 6.88 11.11 -13.65
CA ASP A 227 8.28 10.77 -13.37
C ASP A 227 8.34 9.60 -12.37
N GLN A 228 8.85 8.45 -12.82
CA GLN A 228 8.95 7.24 -11.98
C GLN A 228 9.98 7.40 -10.86
N ASP A 229 11.09 8.10 -11.10
CA ASP A 229 12.14 8.28 -10.09
C ASP A 229 11.62 9.19 -8.98
N GLN A 230 10.90 10.26 -9.34
CA GLN A 230 10.22 11.11 -8.36
C GLN A 230 9.18 10.32 -7.55
N ILE A 231 8.38 9.44 -8.18
CA ILE A 231 7.43 8.60 -7.46
C ILE A 231 8.13 7.73 -6.43
N VAL A 232 9.22 7.07 -6.81
CA VAL A 232 9.96 6.17 -5.92
C VAL A 232 10.50 6.94 -4.72
N GLN A 233 11.12 8.10 -4.95
CA GLN A 233 11.63 8.95 -3.87
C GLN A 233 10.53 9.42 -2.91
N GLU A 234 9.40 9.89 -3.46
CA GLU A 234 8.25 10.29 -2.66
C GLU A 234 7.65 9.11 -1.90
N ALA A 235 7.58 7.92 -2.50
CA ALA A 235 7.06 6.71 -1.88
C ALA A 235 7.93 6.24 -0.71
N ILE A 236 9.26 6.24 -0.86
CA ILE A 236 10.19 5.96 0.23
C ILE A 236 9.94 6.94 1.38
N ALA A 237 9.91 8.25 1.10
CA ALA A 237 9.64 9.25 2.12
C ALA A 237 8.28 9.06 2.81
N GLN A 238 7.24 8.65 2.07
CA GLN A 238 5.93 8.31 2.63
C GLN A 238 5.98 7.09 3.53
N VAL A 239 6.69 6.03 3.14
CA VAL A 239 6.84 4.82 3.94
C VAL A 239 7.60 5.12 5.24
N GLU A 240 8.75 5.79 5.16
CA GLU A 240 9.55 6.16 6.32
C GLU A 240 8.76 7.04 7.29
N ASN A 241 8.06 8.06 6.79
CA ASN A 241 7.44 9.06 7.66
C ASN A 241 6.02 8.72 8.09
N ASN A 242 5.27 7.96 7.29
CA ASN A 242 3.83 7.74 7.43
C ASN A 242 3.43 6.25 7.42
N GLY A 243 4.34 5.34 7.07
CA GLY A 243 4.06 3.91 6.98
C GLY A 243 3.49 3.30 8.27
N ILE A 244 2.58 2.35 8.10
CA ILE A 244 1.94 1.60 9.19
C ILE A 244 2.03 0.10 8.87
N VAL A 245 2.59 -0.67 9.80
CA VAL A 245 2.64 -2.13 9.73
C VAL A 245 1.75 -2.72 10.81
N PHE A 246 0.83 -3.59 10.41
CA PHE A 246 -0.01 -4.35 11.32
C PHE A 246 0.48 -5.80 11.38
N ILE A 247 1.02 -6.20 12.53
CA ILE A 247 1.52 -7.56 12.80
C ILE A 247 0.43 -8.31 13.57
N ASP A 248 -0.30 -9.18 12.88
CA ASP A 248 -1.36 -9.99 13.47
C ASP A 248 -0.81 -11.27 14.10
N GLU A 249 -1.55 -11.81 15.06
CA GLU A 249 -1.24 -13.07 15.74
C GLU A 249 0.15 -13.12 16.41
N ILE A 250 0.62 -12.00 16.97
CA ILE A 250 1.91 -11.94 17.67
C ILE A 250 1.96 -12.85 18.91
N ASP A 251 0.78 -13.19 19.47
CA ASP A 251 0.66 -14.11 20.59
C ASP A 251 1.05 -15.56 20.22
N LYS A 252 1.08 -15.91 18.93
CA LYS A 252 1.46 -17.25 18.45
C LYS A 252 2.96 -17.49 18.42
N ILE A 253 3.75 -16.42 18.39
CA ILE A 253 5.22 -16.46 18.41
C ILE A 253 5.80 -16.27 19.82
N CYS A 254 4.96 -16.17 20.86
CA CYS A 254 5.40 -16.25 22.25
C CYS A 254 5.95 -17.66 22.54
N ALA A 255 6.99 -17.74 23.39
CA ALA A 255 7.50 -19.00 23.90
C ALA A 255 6.43 -19.68 24.76
N ARG A 256 6.32 -21.01 24.67
CA ARG A 256 5.45 -21.77 25.58
C ARG A 256 6.32 -22.43 26.65
N GLU A 257 5.95 -22.29 27.92
CA GLU A 257 6.63 -23.04 28.98
C GLU A 257 6.56 -24.55 28.70
N GLY A 258 7.73 -25.20 28.55
CA GLY A 258 7.86 -26.67 28.60
C GLY A 258 8.16 -27.43 27.30
N ARG A 259 8.44 -26.80 26.13
CA ARG A 259 8.79 -27.52 24.89
C ARG A 259 10.05 -26.99 24.16
N ILE A 260 11.21 -27.41 24.67
CA ILE A 260 12.58 -27.02 24.28
C ILE A 260 12.90 -27.04 22.75
N GLY A 261 12.14 -27.74 21.89
CA GLY A 261 12.47 -27.89 20.46
C GLY A 261 11.82 -26.90 19.49
N ALA A 262 10.60 -26.44 19.74
CA ALA A 262 9.85 -25.56 18.80
C ALA A 262 9.90 -24.07 19.19
N ASP A 263 10.36 -23.78 20.42
CA ASP A 263 10.39 -22.42 20.96
C ASP A 263 11.53 -21.57 20.37
N VAL A 264 12.66 -22.18 19.99
CA VAL A 264 13.82 -21.48 19.39
C VAL A 264 13.43 -20.73 18.10
N SER A 265 12.59 -21.33 17.26
CA SER A 265 12.15 -20.71 16.01
C SER A 265 11.18 -19.54 16.25
N ARG A 266 10.33 -19.62 17.28
CA ARG A 266 9.35 -18.58 17.61
C ARG A 266 10.00 -17.36 18.25
N GLU A 267 10.92 -17.58 19.19
CA GLU A 267 11.76 -16.51 19.73
C GLU A 267 12.65 -15.89 18.66
N GLY A 268 13.17 -16.70 17.73
CA GLY A 268 13.92 -16.22 16.56
C GLY A 268 13.16 -15.15 15.79
N VAL A 269 11.88 -15.40 15.47
CA VAL A 269 11.03 -14.40 14.79
C VAL A 269 10.89 -13.11 15.60
N GLN A 270 10.73 -13.19 16.93
CA GLN A 270 10.67 -12.00 17.76
C GLN A 270 11.98 -11.19 17.69
N ARG A 271 13.13 -11.87 17.71
CA ARG A 271 14.45 -11.24 17.58
C ARG A 271 14.66 -10.61 16.21
N ASP A 272 14.22 -11.28 15.16
CA ASP A 272 14.33 -10.77 13.79
C ASP A 272 13.45 -9.52 13.61
N LEU A 273 12.26 -9.48 14.23
CA LEU A 273 11.40 -8.29 14.20
C LEU A 273 11.98 -7.09 14.95
N LEU A 274 12.83 -7.28 15.96
CA LEU A 274 13.36 -6.19 16.80
C LEU A 274 14.01 -5.07 15.96
N PRO A 275 15.02 -5.34 15.09
CA PRO A 275 15.63 -4.31 14.25
C PRO A 275 14.63 -3.41 13.52
N LEU A 276 13.53 -3.96 13.01
CA LEU A 276 12.50 -3.19 12.32
C LEU A 276 11.77 -2.22 13.27
N LEU A 277 11.45 -2.66 14.50
CA LEU A 277 10.81 -1.84 15.52
C LEU A 277 11.76 -0.83 16.19
N GLU A 278 13.06 -1.13 16.25
CA GLU A 278 14.08 -0.25 16.84
C GLU A 278 14.52 0.86 15.90
N GLY A 279 14.47 0.61 14.59
CA GLY A 279 15.00 1.49 13.57
C GLY A 279 16.18 0.82 12.88
N THR A 280 15.98 0.41 11.63
CA THR A 280 17.04 -0.13 10.77
C THR A 280 16.85 0.39 9.35
N THR A 281 17.87 0.17 8.52
CA THR A 281 17.80 0.45 7.09
C THR A 281 17.62 -0.85 6.32
N VAL A 282 16.50 -1.00 5.63
CA VAL A 282 16.21 -2.15 4.78
C VAL A 282 16.48 -1.78 3.32
N THR A 283 17.30 -2.58 2.65
CA THR A 283 17.55 -2.42 1.20
C THR A 283 16.42 -3.04 0.41
N THR A 284 15.86 -2.26 -0.52
CA THR A 284 14.84 -2.69 -1.47
C THR A 284 15.35 -2.48 -2.90
N LYS A 285 14.66 -3.06 -3.89
CA LYS A 285 14.97 -2.81 -5.31
C LYS A 285 14.76 -1.35 -5.74
N HIS A 286 14.09 -0.56 -4.91
CA HIS A 286 13.77 0.86 -5.15
C HIS A 286 14.69 1.81 -4.38
N GLY A 287 15.61 1.27 -3.56
CA GLY A 287 16.49 2.04 -2.70
C GLY A 287 16.40 1.60 -1.24
N SER A 288 17.18 2.26 -0.39
CA SER A 288 17.22 2.01 1.05
C SER A 288 16.10 2.74 1.77
N VAL A 289 15.46 2.08 2.73
CA VAL A 289 14.32 2.61 3.48
C VAL A 289 14.57 2.46 4.97
N LYS A 290 14.40 3.54 5.73
CA LYS A 290 14.56 3.57 7.18
C LYS A 290 13.26 3.26 7.92
N THR A 291 13.32 2.46 8.98
CA THR A 291 12.13 2.03 9.74
C THR A 291 11.85 2.85 10.99
N ASP A 292 12.75 3.78 11.37
CA ASP A 292 12.75 4.56 12.61
C ASP A 292 11.41 5.23 12.94
N HIS A 293 10.62 5.54 11.92
CA HIS A 293 9.39 6.31 12.02
C HIS A 293 8.15 5.58 11.47
N VAL A 294 8.29 4.30 11.13
CA VAL A 294 7.18 3.41 10.80
C VAL A 294 6.42 3.08 12.09
N LEU A 295 5.09 3.15 12.05
CA LEU A 295 4.27 2.76 13.20
C LEU A 295 3.95 1.28 13.12
N PHE A 296 4.34 0.53 14.14
CA PHE A 296 3.96 -0.86 14.29
C PHE A 296 2.75 -0.98 15.21
N ILE A 297 1.76 -1.75 14.75
CA ILE A 297 0.59 -2.15 15.51
C ILE A 297 0.60 -3.68 15.56
N ALA A 298 0.98 -4.23 16.70
CA ALA A 298 0.92 -5.65 16.97
C ALA A 298 -0.47 -6.03 17.52
N SER A 299 -0.94 -7.22 17.19
CA SER A 299 -2.26 -7.72 17.58
C SER A 299 -2.16 -9.17 18.02
N GLY A 300 -2.88 -9.54 19.08
CA GLY A 300 -2.98 -10.92 19.54
C GLY A 300 -4.23 -11.17 20.36
N ALA A 301 -4.66 -12.42 20.40
CA ALA A 301 -5.78 -12.84 21.25
C ALA A 301 -5.34 -13.10 22.69
N PHE A 302 -4.11 -13.61 22.87
CA PHE A 302 -3.51 -13.88 24.18
C PHE A 302 -4.39 -14.81 25.05
N HIS A 303 -4.99 -15.83 24.42
CA HIS A 303 -5.78 -16.85 25.12
C HIS A 303 -4.90 -17.90 25.83
N VAL A 304 -3.74 -18.21 25.25
CA VAL A 304 -2.83 -19.29 25.70
C VAL A 304 -1.44 -18.77 26.08
N SER A 305 -1.24 -17.46 25.94
CA SER A 305 -0.02 -16.74 26.28
C SER A 305 -0.44 -15.37 26.79
N LYS A 306 0.46 -14.69 27.50
CA LYS A 306 0.28 -13.34 27.99
C LYS A 306 1.24 -12.40 27.28
N PRO A 307 0.97 -11.09 27.24
CA PRO A 307 1.92 -10.10 26.73
C PRO A 307 3.29 -10.14 27.42
N SER A 308 3.35 -10.62 28.67
CA SER A 308 4.58 -10.83 29.44
C SER A 308 5.49 -11.93 28.87
N ASP A 309 4.94 -12.82 28.03
CA ASP A 309 5.63 -13.97 27.46
C ASP A 309 6.36 -13.61 26.14
N LEU A 310 6.20 -12.37 25.68
CA LEU A 310 7.05 -11.78 24.64
C LEU A 310 8.43 -11.45 25.22
N LEU A 311 9.45 -11.41 24.37
CA LEU A 311 10.79 -10.97 24.76
C LEU A 311 10.74 -9.59 25.43
N PRO A 312 11.47 -9.37 26.55
CA PRO A 312 11.48 -8.09 27.25
C PRO A 312 11.80 -6.89 26.35
N GLU A 313 12.70 -7.07 25.40
CA GLU A 313 13.10 -6.09 24.40
C GLU A 313 11.91 -5.68 23.53
N LEU A 314 11.14 -6.67 23.05
CA LEU A 314 9.99 -6.45 22.17
C LEU A 314 8.84 -5.78 22.94
N GLN A 315 8.65 -6.15 24.21
CA GLN A 315 7.71 -5.47 25.10
C GLN A 315 8.05 -3.99 25.28
N GLY A 316 9.34 -3.65 25.43
CA GLY A 316 9.83 -2.28 25.53
C GLY A 316 9.54 -1.45 24.28
N ARG A 317 9.50 -2.10 23.09
CA ARG A 317 9.16 -1.46 21.82
C ARG A 317 7.67 -1.39 21.52
N LEU A 318 6.81 -1.94 22.37
CA LEU A 318 5.33 -1.89 22.28
C LEU A 318 4.71 -1.20 23.52
N PRO A 319 5.00 0.09 23.75
CA PRO A 319 4.66 0.77 25.01
C PRO A 319 3.16 1.06 25.18
N ILE A 320 2.40 1.21 24.09
CA ILE A 320 0.96 1.45 24.16
C ILE A 320 0.25 0.10 24.13
N ARG A 321 -0.31 -0.32 25.27
CA ARG A 321 -1.11 -1.54 25.37
C ARG A 321 -2.57 -1.18 25.46
N VAL A 322 -3.40 -1.81 24.62
CA VAL A 322 -4.84 -1.55 24.62
C VAL A 322 -5.63 -2.83 24.45
N GLU A 323 -6.62 -2.99 25.31
CA GLU A 323 -7.54 -4.12 25.28
C GLU A 323 -8.81 -3.75 24.50
N LEU A 324 -9.27 -4.69 23.67
CA LEU A 324 -10.49 -4.63 22.91
C LEU A 324 -11.48 -5.64 23.46
N SER A 325 -12.69 -5.17 23.71
CA SER A 325 -13.77 -6.00 24.25
C SER A 325 -14.37 -6.88 23.14
N PRO A 326 -14.94 -8.05 23.47
CA PRO A 326 -15.83 -8.77 22.57
C PRO A 326 -16.97 -7.86 22.07
N LEU A 327 -17.50 -8.13 20.88
CA LEU A 327 -18.71 -7.47 20.40
C LEU A 327 -19.93 -8.22 20.93
N ASP A 328 -20.73 -7.56 21.76
CA ASP A 328 -22.03 -8.08 22.20
C ASP A 328 -23.07 -8.07 21.07
N LEU A 329 -24.14 -8.86 21.21
CA LEU A 329 -25.27 -8.92 20.25
C LEU A 329 -25.83 -7.53 19.89
N PHE A 330 -25.86 -6.60 20.84
CA PHE A 330 -26.28 -5.21 20.61
C PHE A 330 -25.44 -4.49 19.54
N PHE A 331 -24.15 -4.82 19.45
CA PHE A 331 -23.23 -4.25 18.47
C PHE A 331 -23.35 -4.90 17.09
N PHE A 332 -23.89 -6.12 17.00
CA PHE A 332 -24.12 -6.81 15.71
C PHE A 332 -25.27 -6.17 14.92
N ASP A 333 -26.37 -5.80 15.59
CA ASP A 333 -27.46 -5.07 14.94
C ASP A 333 -26.96 -3.72 14.40
N THR A 334 -26.19 -2.97 15.20
CA THR A 334 -25.64 -1.68 14.75
C THR A 334 -24.61 -1.79 13.63
N ALA A 335 -23.84 -2.88 13.59
CA ALA A 335 -22.84 -3.11 12.54
C ALA A 335 -23.43 -3.59 11.20
N THR A 336 -24.70 -4.04 11.18
CA THR A 336 -25.38 -4.57 9.97
C THR A 336 -26.41 -3.61 9.38
N THR A 337 -26.75 -2.52 10.08
CA THR A 337 -27.76 -1.54 9.66
C THR A 337 -27.25 -0.31 8.90
N GLU A 338 -25.99 -0.27 8.45
CA GLU A 338 -25.44 0.82 7.62
C GLU A 338 -24.71 0.33 6.35
#